data_AF-R9IEM4-F1
#
_entry.id   AF-R9IEM4-F1
#
_cell.length_a   1.000
_cell.length_b   1.000
_cell.length_c   1.000
_cell.angle_alpha   90.00
_cell.angle_beta   90.00
_cell.angle_gamma   90.00
#
_symmetry.space_group_name_H-M   'P 1'
#
loop_
_entity.id
_entity.type
_entity.pdbx_description
1 polymer ?
#
loop_
_entity_poly.entity_id
_entity_poly.type
_entity_poly.pdbx_seq_one_letter_code
_entity_poly.pdbx_strand_id
1 'polypeptide(L)'
;MMYVFLDTSLYKKELFMKRMDEGIMGSGYDWEKVASILRQEARADFAGEIYFDSESDLFCAYADNSSLLMKFLLKLKEACENNEKLDTVIQLI
;
A
#
# COMPACT_ATOMS: atom_id res chain seq x y z
N MET A 1 -14.26 -10.89 -8.40
CA MET A 1 -12.98 -10.17 -8.49
C MET A 1 -13.15 -8.69 -8.81
N MET A 2 -12.62 -7.81 -7.95
CA MET A 2 -12.49 -6.36 -8.16
C MET A 2 -11.01 -5.98 -8.03
N TYR A 3 -10.56 -5.05 -8.87
CA TYR A 3 -9.19 -4.52 -8.90
C TYR A 3 -9.19 -3.03 -8.57
N VAL A 4 -8.12 -2.57 -7.91
CA VAL A 4 -7.82 -1.17 -7.71
C VAL A 4 -6.36 -0.92 -8.01
N PHE A 5 -6.11 0.18 -8.70
CA PHE A 5 -4.80 0.59 -9.14
C PHE A 5 -4.48 1.98 -8.61
N LEU A 6 -3.20 2.21 -8.31
CA LEU A 6 -2.67 3.53 -7.99
C LEU A 6 -1.40 3.74 -8.82
N ASP A 7 -1.41 4.80 -9.63
CA ASP A 7 -0.19 5.32 -10.26
C ASP A 7 0.71 5.90 -9.16
N THR A 8 1.90 5.33 -9.01
CA THR A 8 2.85 5.68 -7.94
C THR A 8 3.94 6.64 -8.40
N SER A 9 3.85 7.17 -9.62
CA SER A 9 4.85 8.08 -10.19
C SER A 9 5.06 9.32 -9.30
N LEU A 10 3.96 9.88 -8.78
CA LEU A 10 3.98 11.13 -8.00
C LEU A 10 3.31 11.02 -6.62
N TYR A 11 2.55 9.97 -6.34
CA TYR A 11 1.79 9.91 -5.09
C TYR A 11 2.68 9.69 -3.86
N LYS A 12 2.71 10.67 -2.95
CA LYS A 12 3.52 10.69 -1.70
C LYS A 12 5.01 10.40 -1.94
N LYS A 13 5.51 10.67 -3.16
CA LYS A 13 6.86 10.32 -3.60
C LYS A 13 7.93 10.90 -2.68
N GLU A 14 7.67 12.10 -2.15
CA GLU A 14 8.53 12.81 -1.22
C GLU A 14 8.82 12.07 0.09
N LEU A 15 7.91 11.19 0.52
CA LEU A 15 8.11 10.38 1.72
C LEU A 15 9.03 9.19 1.44
N PHE A 16 8.84 8.52 0.30
CA PHE A 16 9.67 7.37 -0.10
C PHE A 16 11.09 7.78 -0.49
N MET A 17 11.26 8.89 -1.22
CA MET A 17 12.56 9.34 -1.71
C MET A 17 13.56 9.67 -0.59
N LYS A 18 13.12 9.84 0.68
CA LYS A 18 14.01 9.94 1.84
C LYS A 18 14.89 8.70 2.03
N ARG A 19 14.48 7.55 1.51
CA ARG A 19 15.18 6.27 1.55
C ARG A 19 15.59 5.79 0.16
N MET A 20 15.76 6.71 -0.80
CA MET A 20 16.22 6.37 -2.15
C MET A 20 17.58 5.65 -2.13
N ASP A 21 18.47 6.05 -1.22
CA ASP A 21 19.80 5.43 -1.06
C ASP A 21 19.72 3.95 -0.61
N GLU A 22 18.57 3.54 -0.06
CA GLU A 22 18.27 2.16 0.35
C GLU A 22 17.49 1.40 -0.73
N GLY A 23 17.27 2.00 -1.90
CA GLY A 23 16.52 1.42 -3.01
C GLY A 23 15.00 1.58 -2.92
N ILE A 24 14.49 2.34 -1.95
CA ILE A 24 13.05 2.62 -1.78
C ILE A 24 12.71 3.87 -2.57
N MET A 25 11.95 3.70 -3.66
CA MET A 25 11.68 4.77 -4.62
C MET A 25 10.21 5.18 -4.64
N GLY A 26 9.33 4.49 -3.91
CA GLY A 26 7.88 4.65 -4.02
C GLY A 26 7.36 4.04 -5.32
N SER A 27 7.93 2.91 -5.72
CA SER A 27 7.44 2.05 -6.80
C SER A 27 6.13 1.36 -6.41
N GLY A 28 5.43 0.72 -7.35
CA GLY A 28 4.28 -0.12 -7.00
C GLY A 28 4.66 -1.26 -6.05
N TYR A 29 5.86 -1.83 -6.17
CA TYR A 29 6.39 -2.82 -5.22
C TYR A 29 6.60 -2.25 -3.82
N ASP A 30 7.06 -1.00 -3.67
CA ASP A 30 7.20 -0.37 -2.35
C ASP A 30 5.82 -0.14 -1.71
N TRP A 31 4.84 0.30 -2.50
CA TRP A 31 3.46 0.44 -2.06
C TRP A 31 2.82 -0.91 -1.69
N GLU A 32 3.17 -1.99 -2.39
CA GLU A 32 2.74 -3.35 -2.04
C GLU A 32 3.27 -3.79 -0.67
N LYS A 33 4.53 -3.46 -0.35
CA LYS A 33 5.10 -3.73 0.98
C LYS A 33 4.36 -2.93 2.06
N VAL A 34 4.11 -1.63 1.83
CA VAL A 34 3.32 -0.78 2.75
C VAL A 34 1.93 -1.37 2.98
N ALA A 35 1.21 -1.71 1.90
CA ALA A 35 -0.11 -2.32 1.95
C ALA A 35 -0.08 -3.67 2.68
N SER A 36 0.97 -4.47 2.48
CA SER A 36 1.17 -5.76 3.14
C SER A 36 1.38 -5.62 4.65
N ILE A 37 2.10 -4.60 5.11
CA ILE A 37 2.27 -4.31 6.54
C ILE A 37 0.92 -3.88 7.15
N LEU A 38 0.21 -2.95 6.51
CA LEU A 38 -1.10 -2.49 6.99
C LEU A 38 -2.16 -3.61 7.01
N ARG A 39 -2.13 -4.50 6.02
CA ARG A 39 -2.96 -5.72 5.99
C ARG A 39 -2.63 -6.63 7.17
N GLN A 40 -1.34 -6.80 7.48
CA GLN A 40 -0.88 -7.58 8.64
C GLN A 40 -1.27 -6.93 9.97
N GLU A 41 -1.17 -5.61 10.14
CA GLU A 41 -1.59 -4.92 11.37
C GLU A 41 -3.09 -5.11 11.65
N ALA A 42 -3.89 -5.17 10.58
CA ALA A 42 -5.32 -5.41 10.67
C ALA A 42 -5.69 -6.88 10.99
N ARG A 43 -4.70 -7.76 11.25
CA ARG A 43 -4.67 -9.21 11.64
C ARG A 43 -5.95 -10.05 11.53
N ALA A 44 -7.10 -9.60 12.03
CA ALA A 44 -8.36 -10.35 12.07
C ALA A 44 -9.32 -10.05 10.90
N ASP A 45 -9.22 -8.88 10.26
CA ASP A 45 -10.24 -8.41 9.31
C ASP A 45 -10.01 -8.89 7.87
N PHE A 46 -8.77 -9.17 7.45
CA PHE A 46 -8.39 -9.26 6.03
C PHE A 46 -7.50 -10.46 5.66
N ALA A 47 -7.41 -11.47 6.53
CA ALA A 47 -6.49 -12.58 6.35
C ALA A 47 -6.84 -13.44 5.11
N GLY A 48 -6.09 -13.26 4.02
CA GLY A 48 -6.06 -14.16 2.87
C GLY A 48 -6.99 -13.84 1.71
N GLU A 49 -7.71 -12.70 1.73
CA GLU A 49 -8.68 -12.37 0.68
C GLU A 49 -8.29 -11.13 -0.16
N ILE A 50 -7.19 -10.46 0.18
CA ILE A 50 -6.65 -9.34 -0.58
C ILE A 50 -5.30 -9.75 -1.14
N TYR A 51 -5.16 -9.61 -2.45
CA TYR A 51 -3.98 -9.97 -3.21
C TYR A 51 -3.39 -8.73 -3.86
N PHE A 52 -2.13 -8.84 -4.27
CA PHE A 52 -1.40 -7.77 -4.93
C PHE A 52 -0.69 -8.32 -6.17
N ASP A 53 -0.57 -7.48 -7.18
CA ASP A 53 0.09 -7.76 -8.46
C ASP A 53 0.70 -6.45 -8.99
N SER A 54 1.49 -5.81 -8.14
CA SER A 54 2.01 -4.47 -8.42
C SER A 54 3.17 -4.53 -9.40
N GLU A 55 3.37 -3.45 -10.14
CA GLU A 55 4.45 -3.26 -11.09
C GLU A 55 5.27 -2.01 -10.74
N SER A 56 6.32 -1.73 -11.52
CA SER A 56 7.30 -0.68 -11.21
C SER A 56 6.67 0.69 -10.90
N ASP A 57 5.65 1.12 -11.64
CA ASP A 57 4.96 2.40 -11.52
C ASP A 57 3.48 2.29 -11.11
N LEU A 58 3.00 1.07 -10.85
CA LEU A 58 1.60 0.81 -10.60
C LEU A 58 1.43 -0.11 -9.39
N PHE A 59 0.88 0.42 -8.31
CA PHE A 59 0.37 -0.42 -7.23
C PHE A 59 -0.95 -1.07 -7.67
N CYS A 60 -1.10 -2.37 -7.40
CA CYS A 60 -2.30 -3.13 -7.72
C CYS A 60 -2.75 -3.94 -6.50
N ALA A 61 -4.03 -3.81 -6.14
CA ALA A 61 -4.67 -4.66 -5.14
C ALA A 61 -5.99 -5.21 -5.68
N TYR A 62 -6.30 -6.46 -5.36
CA TYR A 62 -7.53 -7.10 -5.80
C TYR A 62 -8.08 -8.10 -4.79
N ALA A 63 -9.38 -8.36 -4.88
CA ALA A 63 -10.08 -9.33 -4.05
C ALA A 63 -11.35 -9.82 -4.75
N ASP A 64 -11.78 -11.04 -4.44
CA ASP A 64 -13.10 -11.51 -4.86
C ASP A 64 -14.23 -10.84 -4.09
N ASN A 65 -13.99 -10.54 -2.81
CA ASN A 65 -14.91 -9.82 -1.96
C ASN A 65 -14.68 -8.31 -2.07
N SER A 66 -15.49 -7.63 -2.89
CA SER A 66 -15.37 -6.20 -3.12
C SER A 66 -15.60 -5.35 -1.86
N SER A 67 -16.48 -5.80 -0.95
CA SER A 67 -16.72 -5.13 0.32
C SER A 67 -15.51 -5.20 1.23
N LEU A 68 -14.79 -6.32 1.21
CA LEU A 68 -13.55 -6.48 1.94
C LEU A 68 -12.45 -5.58 1.37
N LEU A 69 -12.28 -5.57 0.04
CA LEU A 69 -11.30 -4.70 -0.61
C LEU A 69 -11.57 -3.22 -0.29
N MET A 70 -12.83 -2.78 -0.33
CA MET A 70 -13.18 -1.40 0.05
C MET A 70 -12.86 -1.07 1.51
N LYS A 71 -13.14 -1.98 2.45
CA LYS A 71 -12.77 -1.77 3.86
C LYS A 71 -11.26 -1.63 4.04
N PHE A 72 -10.47 -2.42 3.31
CA PHE A 72 -9.01 -2.31 3.35
C PHE A 72 -8.52 -1.00 2.73
N LEU A 73 -9.08 -0.61 1.58
CA LEU A 73 -8.72 0.63 0.90
C LEU A 73 -9.04 1.87 1.75
N LEU A 74 -10.11 1.84 2.54
CA LEU A 74 -10.39 2.90 3.51
C LEU A 74 -9.29 3.01 4.57
N LYS A 75 -8.84 1.88 5.15
CA LYS A 75 -7.72 1.88 6.10
C LYS A 75 -6.39 2.33 5.46
N LEU A 76 -6.12 1.90 4.22
CA LEU A 76 -4.95 2.34 3.46
C LEU A 76 -5.00 3.85 3.21
N LYS A 77 -6.17 4.36 2.79
CA LYS A 77 -6.38 5.80 2.60
C LYS A 77 -6.17 6.58 3.89
N GLU A 78 -6.72 6.13 5.02
CA GLU A 78 -6.51 6.76 6.33
C GLU A 78 -5.02 6.83 6.71
N ALA A 79 -4.24 5.79 6.41
CA ALA A 79 -2.80 5.82 6.59
C ALA A 79 -2.14 6.88 5.70
N CYS A 80 -2.57 7.02 4.44
CA CYS A 80 -2.04 8.02 3.51
C CYS A 80 -2.40 9.47 3.87
N GLU A 81 -3.50 9.72 4.58
CA GLU A 81 -3.88 11.07 5.04
C GLU A 81 -3.02 11.54 6.24
N ASN A 82 -2.30 10.63 6.91
CA ASN A 82 -1.37 10.96 7.99
C ASN A 82 0.08 10.67 7.57
N ASN A 83 0.79 11.72 7.18
CA ASN A 83 2.18 11.60 6.71
C ASN A 83 3.12 10.99 7.75
N GLU A 84 2.96 11.28 9.05
CA GLU A 84 3.84 10.72 10.10
C GLU A 84 3.62 9.21 10.25
N LYS A 85 2.36 8.78 10.23
CA LYS A 85 2.01 7.35 10.25
C LYS A 85 2.52 6.64 9.00
N LEU A 86 2.28 7.21 7.82
CA LEU A 86 2.76 6.62 6.56
C LEU A 86 4.29 6.53 6.53
N ASP A 87 5.00 7.59 6.95
CA ASP A 87 6.46 7.58 7.04
C ASP A 87 6.95 6.48 7.98
N THR A 88 6.31 6.31 9.14
CA THR A 88 6.62 5.21 10.08
C THR A 88 6.48 3.84 9.43
N VAL A 89 5.44 3.61 8.63
CA VAL A 89 5.26 2.34 7.90
C VAL A 89 6.31 2.18 6.80
N ILE A 90 6.67 3.27 6.10
CA ILE A 90 7.74 3.26 5.10
C ILE A 90 9.09 2.91 5.72
N GLN A 91 9.34 3.23 6.99
CA GLN A 91 10.56 2.81 7.70
C GLN A 91 10.64 1.29 7.96
N LEU A 92 9.54 0.55 7.79
CA LEU A 92 9.47 -0.89 8.05
C LEU A 92 9.65 -1.76 6.79
N ILE A 93 9.71 -1.14 5.61
CA ILE A 93 9.87 -1.83 4.31
C ILE A 93 11.31 -1.78 3.79
#